data_AF-A0A950TRX9-F1
#
_entry.id   AF-A0A950TRX9-F1
#
_cell.length_a   1.000
_cell.length_b   1.000
_cell.length_c   1.000
_cell.angle_alpha   90.00
_cell.angle_beta   90.00
_cell.angle_gamma   90.00
#
_symmetry.space_group_name_H-M   'P 1'
#
loop_
_entity.id
_entity.type
_entity.pdbx_description
1 polymer ?
#
loop_
_entity_poly.entity_id
_entity_poly.type
_entity_poly.pdbx_seq_one_letter_code
_entity_poly.pdbx_strand_id
1 'polypeptide(L)'
;MRFIQLATPLLLALLLTGCGGAKPNPTPPGAIAEPGTNPGGIFGDEGILGTLGVTKNKQAEPGGALGVNAYLWRGALDTLSFMPLASADPFGGVIITDWYTPPTASGERFKATAYILGRELRSDGVRISLFRQVLQGGQ
;
A
#
# COMPACT_ATOMS: atom_id res chain seq x y z
N MET A 1 51.20 31.57 -19.03
CA MET A 1 51.45 30.26 -18.38
C MET A 1 51.65 30.48 -16.88
N ARG A 2 50.68 30.03 -16.05
CA ARG A 2 50.85 29.46 -14.70
C ARG A 2 49.49 29.37 -13.99
N PHE A 3 48.73 28.35 -14.38
CA PHE A 3 47.37 27.97 -13.94
C PHE A 3 47.40 27.01 -12.74
N ILE A 4 48.24 27.25 -11.72
CA ILE A 4 48.58 26.21 -10.72
C ILE A 4 48.21 26.55 -9.25
N GLN A 5 47.59 27.68 -8.96
CA GLN A 5 47.37 28.11 -7.56
C GLN A 5 45.95 27.87 -6.98
N LEU A 6 45.10 27.02 -7.58
CA LEU A 6 43.73 26.76 -7.08
C LEU A 6 43.44 25.30 -6.71
N ALA A 7 44.44 24.41 -6.73
CA ALA A 7 44.26 22.98 -6.45
C ALA A 7 44.45 22.58 -4.97
N THR A 8 44.50 23.55 -4.05
CA THR A 8 44.90 23.35 -2.65
C THR A 8 43.79 23.68 -1.64
N PRO A 9 42.55 23.20 -1.84
CA PRO A 9 41.77 22.87 -0.63
C PRO A 9 40.92 21.59 -0.72
N LEU A 10 41.05 20.75 -1.76
CA LEU A 10 40.16 19.60 -1.93
C LEU A 10 40.67 18.27 -1.34
N LEU A 11 41.94 18.20 -0.90
CA LEU A 11 42.54 16.94 -0.44
C LEU A 11 42.31 16.62 1.05
N LEU A 12 41.67 17.50 1.83
CA LEU A 12 41.55 17.33 3.29
C LEU A 12 40.16 16.84 3.78
N ALA A 13 39.22 16.55 2.87
CA ALA A 13 37.85 16.14 3.25
C ALA A 13 37.57 14.62 3.21
N LEU A 14 38.58 13.77 2.98
CA LEU A 14 38.39 12.33 2.73
C LEU A 14 38.65 11.39 3.94
N LEU A 15 38.69 11.90 5.17
CA LEU A 15 39.00 11.11 6.38
C LEU A 15 37.79 10.67 7.22
N LEU A 16 36.59 10.54 6.64
CA LEU A 16 35.44 9.92 7.35
C LEU A 16 34.96 8.66 6.63
N THR A 17 35.79 7.61 6.68
CA THR A 17 35.34 6.23 6.47
C THR A 17 35.23 5.56 7.84
N GLY A 18 34.00 5.52 8.38
CA GLY A 18 33.66 4.67 9.52
C GLY A 18 33.37 3.25 9.06
N CYS A 19 34.03 2.25 9.66
CA CYS A 19 33.73 0.84 9.46
C CYS A 19 33.12 0.29 10.76
N GLY A 20 31.81 0.04 10.75
CA GLY A 20 31.10 -0.61 11.87
C GLY A 20 31.09 -2.12 11.67
N GLY A 21 31.88 -2.85 12.46
CA GLY A 21 31.90 -4.32 12.45
C GLY A 21 30.77 -4.91 13.30
N ALA A 22 29.84 -5.62 12.65
CA ALA A 22 28.85 -6.45 13.33
C ALA A 22 29.47 -7.82 13.69
N LYS A 23 29.49 -8.17 14.98
CA LYS A 23 29.88 -9.52 15.43
C LYS A 23 28.66 -10.45 15.35
N PRO A 24 28.76 -11.65 14.75
CA PRO A 24 27.69 -12.64 14.82
C PRO A 24 27.57 -13.19 16.24
N ASN A 25 26.34 -13.27 16.71
CA ASN A 25 25.97 -13.85 18.00
C ASN A 25 26.13 -15.38 17.91
N PRO A 26 26.92 -16.04 18.78
CA PRO A 26 26.99 -17.50 18.78
C PRO A 26 25.68 -18.07 19.31
N THR A 27 24.97 -18.78 18.43
CA THR A 27 23.77 -19.56 18.77
C THR A 27 24.14 -20.64 19.80
N PRO A 28 23.33 -20.86 20.86
CA PRO A 28 23.60 -21.89 21.85
C PRO A 28 23.75 -23.29 21.22
N PRO A 29 24.62 -24.17 21.72
CA PRO A 29 24.72 -25.54 21.24
C PRO A 29 23.43 -26.28 21.59
N GLY A 30 22.60 -26.58 20.60
CA GLY A 30 21.35 -27.32 20.79
C GLY A 30 20.23 -27.02 19.78
N ALA A 31 20.36 -26.01 18.92
CA ALA A 31 19.39 -25.79 17.84
C ALA A 31 19.71 -26.68 16.63
N ILE A 32 18.84 -27.66 16.37
CA ILE A 32 18.83 -28.46 15.13
C ILE A 32 18.61 -27.53 13.93
N ALA A 33 19.58 -27.50 13.02
CA ALA A 33 19.46 -26.79 11.75
C ALA A 33 18.55 -27.60 10.81
N GLU A 34 17.45 -27.02 10.35
CA GLU A 34 16.63 -27.62 9.30
C GLU A 34 17.39 -27.57 7.96
N PRO A 35 17.46 -28.67 7.19
CA PRO A 35 18.22 -28.71 5.95
C PRO A 35 17.52 -27.87 4.88
N GLY A 36 18.27 -26.94 4.29
CA GLY A 36 17.84 -26.13 3.17
C GLY A 36 17.33 -26.98 2.01
N THR A 37 16.03 -26.89 1.76
CA THR A 37 15.47 -27.20 0.45
C THR A 37 15.84 -26.05 -0.47
N ASN A 38 16.85 -26.28 -1.30
CA ASN A 38 17.25 -25.42 -2.41
C ASN A 38 16.22 -25.56 -3.55
N PRO A 39 15.48 -24.51 -3.96
CA PRO A 39 15.01 -24.45 -5.33
C PRO A 39 16.17 -23.91 -6.18
N GLY A 40 16.89 -24.82 -6.83
CA GLY A 40 17.84 -24.46 -7.86
C GLY A 40 17.15 -23.66 -8.96
N GLY A 41 17.60 -22.44 -9.20
CA GLY A 41 17.13 -21.60 -10.29
C GLY A 41 18.06 -20.43 -10.54
N ILE A 42 19.06 -20.63 -11.41
CA ILE A 42 19.83 -19.64 -12.24
C ILE A 42 20.24 -18.30 -11.57
N PHE A 43 20.22 -18.22 -10.25
CA PHE A 43 20.63 -17.06 -9.44
C PHE A 43 21.57 -17.56 -8.33
N GLY A 44 22.60 -18.30 -8.73
CA GLY A 44 23.80 -18.41 -7.91
C GLY A 44 24.36 -17.00 -7.70
N ASP A 45 24.76 -16.73 -6.48
CA ASP A 45 25.14 -15.46 -5.87
C ASP A 45 26.28 -14.68 -6.56
N GLU A 46 26.80 -15.15 -7.70
CA GLU A 46 27.74 -14.41 -8.56
C GLU A 46 27.36 -14.47 -10.06
N GLY A 47 26.06 -14.45 -10.36
CA GLY A 47 25.55 -14.47 -11.74
C GLY A 47 25.71 -13.15 -12.51
N ILE A 48 26.09 -13.26 -13.79
CA ILE A 48 26.18 -12.22 -14.84
C ILE A 48 25.00 -11.23 -14.89
N LEU A 49 23.85 -11.58 -14.31
CA LEU A 49 22.66 -10.74 -14.19
C LEU A 49 22.76 -9.63 -13.12
N GLY A 50 23.87 -9.52 -12.38
CA GLY A 50 24.15 -8.32 -11.57
C GLY A 50 24.60 -7.11 -12.41
N THR A 51 25.04 -7.34 -13.66
CA THR A 51 25.62 -6.29 -14.54
C THR A 51 24.65 -5.76 -15.60
N LEU A 52 23.53 -6.44 -15.84
CA LEU A 52 22.43 -5.92 -16.65
C LEU A 52 21.41 -5.26 -15.72
N GLY A 53 21.49 -3.95 -15.57
CA GLY A 53 20.73 -3.15 -14.61
C GLY A 53 19.21 -3.29 -14.68
N VAL A 54 18.66 -4.32 -14.02
CA VAL A 54 17.25 -4.38 -13.64
C VAL A 54 17.19 -4.20 -12.14
N THR A 55 17.30 -2.93 -11.73
CA THR A 55 17.07 -2.44 -10.38
C THR A 55 15.66 -2.82 -9.92
N LYS A 56 15.57 -3.81 -9.02
CA LYS A 56 14.31 -4.16 -8.36
C LYS A 56 14.08 -3.24 -7.15
N ASN A 57 13.90 -1.94 -7.42
CA ASN A 57 13.33 -0.99 -6.46
C ASN A 57 11.92 -0.66 -6.94
N LYS A 58 10.97 -1.55 -6.64
CA LYS A 58 9.55 -1.23 -6.76
C LYS A 58 9.04 -1.09 -5.34
N GLN A 59 9.10 0.13 -4.79
CA GLN A 59 8.25 0.53 -3.68
C GLN A 59 6.85 -0.01 -3.98
N ALA A 60 6.33 -0.83 -3.07
CA ALA A 60 4.95 -1.28 -3.14
C ALA A 60 4.05 -0.05 -2.92
N GLU A 61 3.73 0.63 -4.02
CA GLU A 61 2.65 1.60 -4.08
C GLU A 61 1.39 0.95 -3.49
N PRO A 62 0.77 1.52 -2.44
CA PRO A 62 -0.44 0.97 -1.81
C PRO A 62 -1.64 0.81 -2.76
N GLY A 63 -1.54 1.25 -4.02
CA GLY A 63 -2.58 1.12 -5.06
C GLY A 63 -2.21 0.19 -6.22
N GLY A 64 -1.17 -0.64 -6.12
CA GLY A 64 -0.65 -1.42 -7.26
C GLY A 64 -1.62 -2.41 -7.91
N ALA A 65 -2.65 -2.88 -7.18
CA ALA A 65 -3.62 -3.86 -7.67
C ALA A 65 -5.07 -3.34 -7.76
N LEU A 66 -5.42 -2.30 -7.01
CA LEU A 66 -6.74 -1.68 -7.06
C LEU A 66 -6.74 -0.57 -8.10
N GLY A 67 -7.84 -0.40 -8.83
CA GLY A 67 -8.03 0.74 -9.75
C GLY A 67 -8.07 2.09 -9.02
N VAL A 68 -8.20 2.05 -7.69
CA VAL A 68 -8.39 3.20 -6.81
C VAL A 68 -7.41 3.21 -5.63
N ASN A 69 -7.42 4.30 -4.85
CA ASN A 69 -6.65 4.40 -3.62
C ASN A 69 -7.14 3.39 -2.56
N ALA A 70 -6.26 2.51 -2.09
CA ALA A 70 -6.63 1.46 -1.14
C ALA A 70 -7.07 1.99 0.24
N TYR A 71 -6.54 3.13 0.69
CA TYR A 71 -6.93 3.72 1.98
C TYR A 71 -8.33 4.32 1.90
N LEU A 72 -8.63 5.08 0.84
CA LEU A 72 -9.98 5.61 0.61
C LEU A 72 -10.99 4.48 0.48
N TRP A 73 -10.66 3.44 -0.28
CA TRP A 73 -11.50 2.26 -0.42
C TRP A 73 -11.80 1.58 0.91
N ARG A 74 -10.76 1.30 1.70
CA ARG A 74 -10.92 0.62 3.00
C ARG A 74 -11.68 1.47 4.00
N GLY A 75 -11.39 2.77 4.08
CA GLY A 75 -12.12 3.69 4.96
C GLY A 75 -13.59 3.81 4.59
N ALA A 76 -13.91 3.90 3.30
CA ALA A 76 -15.30 3.92 2.84
C ALA A 76 -16.04 2.62 3.16
N LEU A 77 -15.40 1.47 2.92
CA LEU A 77 -15.99 0.16 3.22
C LEU A 77 -16.24 -0.03 4.72
N ASP A 78 -15.26 0.34 5.57
CA ASP A 78 -15.38 0.25 7.02
C ASP A 78 -16.52 1.12 7.54
N THR A 79 -16.62 2.36 7.04
CA THR A 79 -17.70 3.30 7.41
C THR A 79 -19.08 2.79 6.99
N LEU A 80 -19.20 2.12 5.85
CA LEU A 80 -20.48 1.60 5.34
C LEU A 80 -20.80 0.18 5.82
N SER A 81 -19.88 -0.49 6.52
CA SER A 81 -19.99 -1.90 6.92
C SER A 81 -21.15 -2.20 7.88
N PHE A 82 -21.75 -1.19 8.50
CA PHE A 82 -22.94 -1.35 9.35
C PHE A 82 -24.22 -1.61 8.54
N MET A 83 -24.23 -1.27 7.25
CA MET A 83 -25.34 -1.58 6.33
C MET A 83 -25.01 -2.86 5.55
N PRO A 84 -26.02 -3.64 5.11
CA PRO A 84 -25.76 -4.77 4.23
C PRO A 84 -25.20 -4.29 2.89
N LEU A 85 -24.15 -4.95 2.39
CA LEU A 85 -23.51 -4.60 1.13
C LEU A 85 -24.17 -5.38 -0.02
N ALA A 86 -24.69 -4.67 -1.02
CA ALA A 86 -25.23 -5.27 -2.23
C ALA A 86 -24.10 -5.64 -3.21
N SER A 87 -23.10 -4.77 -3.35
CA SER A 87 -21.95 -4.99 -4.23
C SER A 87 -20.78 -4.08 -3.85
N ALA A 88 -19.54 -4.55 -4.06
CA ALA A 88 -18.33 -3.76 -3.86
C ALA A 88 -17.29 -4.12 -4.94
N ASP A 89 -17.05 -3.22 -5.88
CA ASP A 89 -16.05 -3.36 -6.95
C ASP A 89 -14.79 -2.50 -6.66
N PRO A 90 -13.67 -3.12 -6.24
CA PRO A 90 -12.42 -2.43 -5.92
C PRO A 90 -11.64 -1.92 -7.15
N PHE A 91 -12.01 -2.35 -8.36
CA PHE A 91 -11.39 -1.86 -9.60
C PHE A 91 -12.11 -0.62 -10.12
N GLY A 92 -13.44 -0.66 -10.16
CA GLY A 92 -14.28 0.48 -10.52
C GLY A 92 -14.42 1.53 -9.41
N GLY A 93 -14.04 1.20 -8.17
CA GLY A 93 -14.16 2.12 -7.04
C GLY A 93 -15.60 2.36 -6.62
N VAL A 94 -16.48 1.36 -6.75
CA VAL A 94 -17.91 1.51 -6.44
C VAL A 94 -18.30 0.59 -5.29
N ILE A 95 -18.95 1.14 -4.27
CA ILE A 95 -19.54 0.38 -3.16
C ILE A 95 -21.03 0.70 -3.12
N ILE A 96 -21.88 -0.32 -3.19
CA ILE A 96 -23.34 -0.21 -3.16
C ILE A 96 -23.85 -0.98 -1.94
N THR A 97 -24.63 -0.31 -1.10
CA THR A 97 -25.34 -0.95 0.00
C THR A 97 -26.73 -1.39 -0.44
N ASP A 98 -27.30 -2.35 0.26
CA ASP A 98 -28.74 -2.62 0.21
C ASP A 98 -29.52 -1.55 0.99
N TRP A 99 -30.84 -1.69 0.95
CA TRP A 99 -31.74 -0.90 1.79
C TRP A 99 -31.58 -1.30 3.26
N TYR A 100 -31.24 -0.33 4.11
CA TYR A 100 -31.11 -0.49 5.55
C TYR A 100 -32.13 0.39 6.27
N THR A 101 -32.85 -0.21 7.23
CA THR A 101 -33.77 0.51 8.12
C THR A 101 -33.12 0.65 9.49
N PRO A 102 -32.78 1.88 9.94
CA PRO A 102 -32.21 2.09 11.25
C PRO A 102 -33.24 1.79 12.35
N PRO A 103 -32.81 1.25 13.50
CA PRO A 103 -33.72 0.90 14.59
C PRO A 103 -34.44 2.11 15.21
N THR A 104 -33.89 3.31 15.04
CA THR A 104 -34.47 4.57 15.51
C THR A 104 -35.60 5.10 14.62
N ALA A 105 -35.71 4.64 13.36
CA ALA A 105 -36.70 5.11 12.40
C ALA A 105 -37.20 3.96 11.51
N SER A 106 -38.13 3.17 12.04
CA SER A 106 -38.71 1.99 11.36
C SER A 106 -39.54 2.29 10.12
N GLY A 107 -39.93 3.55 9.89
CA GLY A 107 -40.67 4.00 8.71
C GLY A 107 -39.79 4.47 7.55
N GLU A 108 -38.47 4.41 7.70
CA GLU A 108 -37.52 4.93 6.70
C GLU A 108 -36.48 3.87 6.36
N ARG A 109 -36.10 3.84 5.08
CA ARG A 109 -34.99 3.01 4.61
C ARG A 109 -34.00 3.86 3.84
N PHE A 110 -32.73 3.54 4.02
CA PHE A 110 -31.61 4.24 3.41
C PHE A 110 -30.82 3.30 2.53
N LYS A 111 -30.31 3.82 1.43
CA LYS A 111 -29.35 3.15 0.56
C LYS A 111 -28.25 4.13 0.22
N ALA A 112 -27.00 3.69 0.33
CA ALA A 112 -25.84 4.48 -0.03
C ALA A 112 -25.13 3.89 -1.24
N THR A 113 -24.53 4.76 -2.04
CA THR A 113 -23.58 4.39 -3.08
C THR A 113 -22.35 5.27 -2.96
N ALA A 114 -21.19 4.66 -2.74
CA ALA A 114 -19.91 5.34 -2.67
C ALA A 114 -19.12 5.15 -3.95
N TYR A 115 -18.48 6.22 -4.40
CA TYR A 115 -17.60 6.27 -5.55
C TYR A 115 -16.23 6.77 -5.10
N ILE A 116 -15.18 6.02 -5.39
CA ILE A 116 -13.79 6.40 -5.17
C ILE A 116 -13.23 6.79 -6.54
N LEU A 117 -12.90 8.06 -6.73
CA LEU A 117 -12.71 8.67 -8.06
C LEU A 117 -11.26 8.60 -8.56
N GLY A 118 -10.32 8.11 -7.77
CA GLY A 118 -8.93 8.10 -8.17
C GLY A 118 -7.98 7.36 -7.22
N ARG A 119 -6.70 7.46 -7.55
CA ARG A 119 -5.59 6.80 -6.84
C ARG A 119 -4.89 7.72 -5.84
N GLU A 120 -5.10 9.03 -5.97
CA GLU A 120 -4.55 10.02 -5.05
C GLU A 120 -5.35 10.08 -3.75
N LEU A 121 -4.66 10.37 -2.65
CA LEU A 121 -5.30 10.61 -1.36
C LEU A 121 -5.74 12.08 -1.29
N ARG A 122 -7.00 12.33 -1.66
CA ARG A 122 -7.59 13.68 -1.73
C ARG A 122 -9.01 13.67 -1.15
N SER A 123 -9.43 14.78 -0.54
CA SER A 123 -10.71 14.89 0.15
C SER A 123 -11.92 14.79 -0.80
N ASP A 124 -11.78 15.25 -2.04
CA ASP A 124 -12.76 15.11 -3.12
C ASP A 124 -12.71 13.74 -3.81
N GLY A 125 -11.77 12.87 -3.41
CA GLY A 125 -11.56 11.55 -4.00
C GLY A 125 -12.64 10.53 -3.65
N VAL A 126 -13.56 10.85 -2.75
CA VAL A 126 -14.71 10.02 -2.38
C VAL A 126 -15.99 10.83 -2.55
N ARG A 127 -16.97 10.27 -3.26
CA ARG A 127 -18.33 10.82 -3.38
C ARG A 127 -19.34 9.82 -2.90
N ILE A 128 -20.30 10.27 -2.09
CA ILE A 128 -21.36 9.44 -1.54
C ILE A 128 -22.71 9.98 -2.02
N SER A 129 -23.53 9.10 -2.61
CA SER A 129 -24.92 9.35 -2.92
C SER A 129 -25.80 8.59 -1.95
N LEU A 130 -26.71 9.29 -1.26
CA LEU A 130 -27.63 8.70 -0.29
C LEU A 130 -29.06 8.80 -0.79
N PHE A 131 -29.76 7.68 -0.79
CA PHE A 131 -31.17 7.57 -1.14
C PHE A 131 -31.96 7.26 0.13
N ARG A 132 -32.99 8.06 0.41
CA ARG A 132 -33.92 7.87 1.52
C ARG A 132 -35.30 7.56 0.94
N GLN A 133 -35.94 6.53 1.46
CA GLN A 133 -37.33 6.23 1.17
C GLN A 133 -38.12 6.19 2.48
N VAL A 134 -39.23 6.92 2.50
CA VAL A 134 -40.16 7.00 3.62
C VAL A 134 -41.41 6.22 3.28
N LEU A 135 -41.87 5.38 4.19
CA LEU A 135 -43.14 4.68 4.07
C LEU A 135 -44.30 5.67 4.28
N GLN A 136 -45.05 6.01 3.22
CA GLN A 136 -46.25 6.82 3.30
C GLN A 136 -47.49 5.96 3.02
N GLY A 137 -48.31 5.73 4.05
CA GLY A 137 -49.68 5.24 3.85
C GLY A 137 -49.84 3.78 3.37
N GLY A 138 -48.88 2.89 3.64
CA GLY A 138 -49.04 1.46 3.34
C GLY A 138 -48.82 1.06 1.88
N GLN A 139 -48.26 1.95 1.05
CA GLN A 139 -47.78 1.66 -0.30
C GLN A 139 -46.32 2.09 -0.49
#